data_AF-A0A8C3S9K0-F1
#
_entry.id   AF-A0A8C3S9K0-F1
#
_cell.length_a   1.000
_cell.length_b   1.000
_cell.length_c   1.000
_cell.angle_alpha   90.00
_cell.angle_beta   90.00
_cell.angle_gamma   90.00
#
_symmetry.space_group_name_H-M   'P 1'
#
loop_
_entity.id
_entity.type
_entity.pdbx_description
1 polymer ?
#
loop_
_entity_poly.entity_id
_entity_poly.type
_entity_poly.pdbx_seq_one_letter_code
_entity_poly.pdbx_strand_id
1 'polypeptide(L)'
;KEMGTSYSHFLSQHIEFPKSSASSDQNYCKLMMQHRDLTHPFCITSNTFIQAPTNQVQGVCSSGGKWVCDNIYNSIMCCTQNIARFDITECQLTSSFLGRCKYRTTVLRSGIRSVCLGGWG
;
A
#
# COMPACT_ATOMS: atom_id res chain seq x y z
N LYS A 1 0.91 12.51 -2.94
CA LYS A 1 -0.12 13.08 -3.85
C LYS A 1 -0.17 12.14 -5.04
N GLU A 2 -0.94 11.07 -4.96
CA GLU A 2 -1.20 10.19 -6.11
C GLU A 2 -2.48 10.68 -6.77
N MET A 3 -2.33 11.18 -7.99
CA MET A 3 -3.40 11.80 -8.76
C MET A 3 -3.95 10.76 -9.73
N GLY A 4 -5.18 10.31 -9.51
CA GLY A 4 -6.01 9.62 -10.52
C GLY A 4 -5.34 8.45 -11.23
N THR A 5 -4.77 7.50 -10.49
CA THR A 5 -4.22 6.26 -11.06
C THR A 5 -5.32 5.21 -11.18
N SER A 6 -5.28 4.40 -12.24
CA SER A 6 -6.24 3.30 -12.43
C SER A 6 -6.12 2.28 -11.29
N TYR A 7 -7.18 1.48 -11.07
CA TYR A 7 -7.13 0.38 -10.10
C TYR A 7 -5.95 -0.57 -10.35
N SER A 8 -5.61 -0.85 -11.60
CA SER A 8 -4.46 -1.68 -11.97
C SER A 8 -3.12 -1.10 -11.48
N HIS A 9 -2.97 0.21 -11.51
CA HIS A 9 -1.77 0.89 -11.02
C HIS A 9 -1.69 0.86 -9.48
N PHE A 10 -2.82 1.04 -8.80
CA PHE A 10 -2.88 0.84 -7.36
C PHE A 10 -2.44 -0.59 -6.97
N LEU A 11 -2.94 -1.60 -7.69
CA LEU A 11 -2.54 -2.99 -7.45
C LEU A 11 -1.04 -3.20 -7.66
N SER A 12 -0.48 -2.68 -8.76
CA SER A 12 0.94 -2.86 -9.07
C SER A 12 1.85 -2.13 -8.09
N GLN A 13 1.41 -1.02 -7.48
CA GLN A 13 2.25 -0.26 -6.56
C GLN A 13 2.06 -0.64 -5.08
N HIS A 14 0.86 -1.06 -4.69
CA HIS A 14 0.53 -1.21 -3.25
C HIS A 14 0.16 -2.63 -2.84
N ILE A 15 -0.15 -3.56 -3.75
CA ILE A 15 -0.53 -4.92 -3.34
C ILE A 15 0.63 -5.89 -3.54
N GLU A 16 0.97 -6.63 -2.50
CA GLU A 16 1.90 -7.75 -2.59
C GLU A 16 1.38 -8.92 -1.75
N PHE A 17 0.67 -9.84 -2.40
CA PHE A 17 0.08 -11.00 -1.75
C PHE A 17 0.12 -12.23 -2.66
N PRO A 18 0.65 -13.38 -2.20
CA PRO A 18 1.30 -13.59 -0.89
C PRO A 18 2.63 -12.84 -0.79
N LYS A 19 3.07 -12.54 0.45
CA LYS A 19 4.36 -11.89 0.70
C LYS A 19 5.48 -12.78 0.17
N SER A 20 6.31 -12.26 -0.72
CA SER A 20 7.51 -12.92 -1.19
C SER A 20 8.48 -13.13 -0.03
N SER A 21 9.14 -14.29 -0.01
CA SER A 21 10.09 -14.70 1.02
C SER A 21 11.45 -13.97 0.91
N ALA A 22 11.44 -12.72 0.43
CA ALA A 22 12.65 -11.94 0.20
C ALA A 22 13.53 -11.95 1.47
N SER A 23 14.75 -12.47 1.31
CA SER A 23 15.72 -12.71 2.37
C SER A 23 15.99 -11.41 3.14
N SER A 24 15.57 -11.41 4.41
CA SER A 24 15.58 -10.32 5.39
C SER A 24 14.67 -9.12 5.08
N ASP A 25 13.87 -8.73 6.09
CA ASP A 25 13.02 -7.53 6.03
C ASP A 25 13.83 -6.27 5.64
N GLN A 26 15.13 -6.23 5.95
CA GLN A 26 16.00 -5.09 5.62
C GLN A 26 16.18 -4.85 4.11
N ASN A 27 16.11 -5.89 3.28
CA ASN A 27 16.25 -5.75 1.81
C ASN A 27 14.92 -5.71 1.07
N TYR A 28 13.81 -6.04 1.74
CA TYR A 28 12.48 -6.11 1.13
C TYR A 28 12.15 -4.85 0.33
N CYS A 29 12.22 -3.66 0.96
CA CYS A 29 11.88 -2.42 0.28
C CYS A 29 12.81 -2.08 -0.88
N LYS A 30 14.12 -2.39 -0.79
CA LYS A 30 15.04 -2.18 -1.91
C LYS A 30 14.60 -2.98 -3.14
N LEU A 31 14.27 -4.26 -2.95
CA LEU A 31 13.88 -5.16 -4.04
C LEU A 31 12.49 -4.84 -4.57
N MET A 32 11.52 -4.66 -3.68
CA MET A 32 10.13 -4.46 -4.06
C MET A 32 9.89 -3.11 -4.72
N MET A 33 10.53 -2.03 -4.25
CA MET A 33 10.44 -0.74 -4.92
C MET A 33 11.00 -0.81 -6.35
N GLN A 34 12.11 -1.52 -6.56
CA GLN A 34 12.67 -1.73 -7.90
C GLN A 34 11.77 -2.61 -8.77
N HIS A 35 11.24 -3.71 -8.23
CA HIS A 35 10.40 -4.65 -8.97
C HIS A 35 9.06 -4.03 -9.42
N ARG A 36 8.57 -3.03 -8.69
CA ARG A 36 7.35 -2.29 -9.04
C ARG A 36 7.62 -1.00 -9.82
N ASP A 37 8.85 -0.82 -10.30
CA ASP A 37 9.32 0.37 -11.03
C ASP A 37 9.09 1.70 -10.29
N LEU A 38 9.22 1.65 -8.95
CA LEU A 38 9.10 2.82 -8.06
C LEU A 38 10.44 3.52 -7.80
N THR A 39 11.45 3.16 -8.59
CA THR A 39 12.80 3.75 -8.53
C THR A 39 13.17 4.51 -9.79
N HIS A 40 12.32 4.51 -10.82
CA HIS A 40 12.52 5.21 -12.07
C HIS A 40 11.33 6.14 -12.41
N PRO A 41 11.57 7.28 -13.09
CA PRO A 41 12.89 7.87 -13.36
C PRO A 41 13.54 8.47 -12.09
N PHE A 42 12.82 8.52 -10.97
CA PHE A 42 13.30 8.98 -9.67
C PHE A 42 12.85 8.02 -8.56
N CYS A 43 13.56 8.03 -7.44
CA CYS A 43 13.19 7.25 -6.26
C CYS A 43 11.90 7.81 -5.64
N ILE A 44 10.83 7.00 -5.62
CA ILE A 44 9.62 7.33 -4.85
C ILE A 44 9.98 7.47 -3.38
N THR A 45 9.46 8.51 -2.72
CA THR A 45 9.84 8.86 -1.33
C THR A 45 9.27 7.92 -0.30
N SER A 46 8.04 7.44 -0.51
CA SER A 46 7.31 6.57 0.41
C SER A 46 6.39 5.66 -0.38
N ASN A 47 6.32 4.39 -0.01
CA ASN A 47 5.30 3.48 -0.50
C ASN A 47 4.89 2.48 0.59
N THR A 48 3.66 1.99 0.52
CA THR A 48 3.16 0.93 1.40
C THR A 48 2.73 -0.27 0.58
N PHE A 49 3.24 -1.45 0.93
CA PHE A 49 2.81 -2.73 0.39
C PHE A 49 1.86 -3.42 1.38
N ILE A 50 0.65 -3.74 0.92
CA ILE A 50 -0.40 -4.41 1.67
C ILE A 50 -0.34 -5.90 1.34
N GLN A 51 -0.20 -6.73 2.39
CA GLN A 51 -0.12 -8.19 2.27
C GLN A 51 -1.51 -8.80 2.46
N ALA A 52 -2.42 -8.47 1.56
CA ALA A 52 -3.77 -9.00 1.57
C ALA A 52 -4.30 -9.24 0.14
N PRO A 53 -5.26 -10.16 -0.01
CA PRO A 53 -5.99 -10.34 -1.26
C PRO A 53 -6.61 -9.03 -1.77
N THR A 54 -6.57 -8.83 -3.08
CA THR A 54 -7.09 -7.61 -3.74
C THR A 54 -8.57 -7.37 -3.44
N ASN A 55 -9.37 -8.43 -3.36
CA ASN A 55 -10.79 -8.36 -3.02
C ASN A 55 -11.02 -7.87 -1.58
N GLN A 56 -10.15 -8.20 -0.63
CA GLN A 56 -10.25 -7.68 0.74
C GLN A 56 -9.93 -6.18 0.78
N VAL A 57 -8.89 -5.75 0.06
CA VAL A 57 -8.51 -4.32 0.00
C VAL A 57 -9.56 -3.52 -0.75
N GLN A 58 -10.09 -4.03 -1.86
CA GLN A 58 -11.20 -3.41 -2.59
C GLN A 58 -12.48 -3.33 -1.75
N GLY A 59 -12.70 -4.33 -0.88
CA GLY A 59 -13.82 -4.34 0.07
C GLY A 59 -13.87 -3.12 1.00
N VAL A 60 -12.74 -2.43 1.22
CA VAL A 60 -12.69 -1.16 1.97
C VAL A 60 -13.50 -0.05 1.30
N CYS A 61 -13.70 -0.11 -0.02
CA CYS A 61 -14.57 0.83 -0.72
C CYS A 61 -16.07 0.50 -0.61
N SER A 62 -16.45 -0.50 0.20
CA SER A 62 -17.83 -0.97 0.37
C SER A 62 -18.11 -1.28 1.85
N SER A 63 -18.65 -2.46 2.18
CA SER A 63 -19.00 -2.88 3.54
C SER A 63 -17.79 -3.08 4.48
N GLY A 64 -16.58 -3.14 3.93
CA GLY A 64 -15.32 -3.26 4.67
C GLY A 64 -14.68 -1.91 5.04
N GLY A 65 -15.33 -0.78 4.74
CA GLY A 65 -14.81 0.53 5.08
C GLY A 65 -15.84 1.47 5.70
N LYS A 66 -15.33 2.45 6.44
CA LYS A 66 -16.09 3.58 6.96
C LYS A 66 -15.71 4.82 6.17
N TRP A 67 -16.70 5.39 5.50
CA TRP A 67 -16.56 6.68 4.83
C TRP A 67 -16.13 7.77 5.83
N VAL A 68 -15.19 8.61 5.41
CA VAL A 68 -14.63 9.70 6.23
C VAL A 68 -15.06 11.05 5.65
N CYS A 69 -14.64 11.33 4.42
CA CYS A 69 -15.00 12.52 3.65
C CYS A 69 -14.66 12.26 2.17
N ASP A 70 -15.31 12.96 1.25
CA ASP A 70 -15.11 12.79 -0.20
C ASP A 70 -15.20 11.31 -0.61
N ASN A 71 -14.12 10.79 -1.20
CA ASN A 71 -13.96 9.40 -1.60
C ASN A 71 -13.04 8.62 -0.65
N ILE A 72 -12.85 9.10 0.59
CA ILE A 72 -11.88 8.54 1.55
C ILE A 72 -12.58 7.56 2.50
N TYR A 73 -12.02 6.36 2.60
CA TYR A 73 -12.52 5.28 3.45
C TYR A 73 -11.42 4.77 4.38
N ASN A 74 -11.75 4.56 5.65
CA ASN A 74 -10.90 3.82 6.59
C ASN A 74 -11.35 2.37 6.65
N SER A 75 -10.41 1.43 6.68
CA SER A 75 -10.74 0.01 6.82
C SER A 75 -11.39 -0.30 8.17
N ILE A 76 -12.51 -1.03 8.14
CA ILE A 76 -13.21 -1.49 9.33
C ILE A 76 -13.50 -2.99 9.25
N MET A 77 -13.65 -3.61 10.41
CA MET A 77 -14.16 -4.96 10.50
C MET A 77 -15.68 -4.91 10.47
N CYS A 78 -16.28 -5.61 9.51
CA CYS A 78 -17.73 -5.71 9.36
C CYS A 78 -18.36 -6.18 10.68
N CYS A 79 -19.58 -5.72 10.96
CA CYS A 79 -20.35 -5.94 12.19
C CYS A 79 -19.86 -5.19 13.44
N THR A 80 -18.55 -5.06 13.67
CA THR A 80 -18.02 -4.39 14.88
C THR A 80 -17.68 -2.92 14.68
N GLN A 81 -17.50 -2.48 13.43
CA GLN A 81 -17.04 -1.13 13.05
C GLN A 81 -15.69 -0.70 13.67
N ASN A 82 -14.94 -1.65 14.24
CA ASN A 82 -13.57 -1.42 14.71
C ASN A 82 -12.61 -1.36 13.52
N ILE A 83 -11.43 -0.76 13.71
CA ILE A 83 -10.40 -0.69 12.66
C ILE A 83 -9.97 -2.10 12.24
N ALA A 84 -10.18 -2.45 10.97
CA ALA A 84 -9.61 -3.66 10.38
C ALA A 84 -8.14 -3.41 10.09
N ARG A 85 -7.26 -4.27 10.62
CA ARG A 85 -5.81 -4.14 10.45
C ARG A 85 -5.28 -5.15 9.43
N PHE A 86 -4.42 -4.67 8.55
CA PHE A 86 -3.70 -5.45 7.55
C PHE A 86 -2.24 -5.55 7.93
N ASP A 87 -1.61 -6.65 7.53
CA ASP A 87 -0.16 -6.74 7.55
C ASP A 87 0.37 -5.90 6.38
N ILE A 88 1.20 -4.92 6.71
CA ILE A 88 1.74 -3.97 5.74
C ILE A 88 3.24 -3.84 5.89
N THR A 89 3.89 -3.42 4.82
CA THR A 89 5.30 -3.04 4.83
C THR A 89 5.46 -1.67 4.22
N GLU A 90 5.93 -0.75 5.06
CA GLU A 90 6.19 0.64 4.70
C GLU A 90 7.65 0.78 4.26
N CYS A 91 7.84 1.43 3.12
CA CYS A 91 9.13 1.70 2.51
C CYS A 91 9.36 3.20 2.48
N GLN A 92 10.31 3.68 3.28
CA GLN A 92 10.66 5.10 3.38
C GLN A 92 12.04 5.35 2.76
N LEU A 93 12.15 6.27 1.81
CA LEU A 93 13.41 6.63 1.17
C LEU A 93 14.34 7.27 2.21
N THR A 94 15.55 6.74 2.34
CA THR A 94 16.59 7.28 3.22
C THR A 94 17.72 7.95 2.46
N SER A 95 17.96 7.54 1.22
CA SER A 95 18.98 8.13 0.34
C SER A 95 18.71 7.77 -1.12
N SER A 96 19.00 8.69 -2.04
CA SER A 96 18.90 8.52 -3.50
C SER A 96 20.21 8.84 -4.23
N PHE A 97 21.34 8.76 -3.50
CA PHE A 97 22.63 9.22 -3.99
C PHE A 97 23.10 8.46 -5.25
N LEU A 98 23.52 9.21 -6.28
CA LEU A 98 23.98 8.69 -7.58
C LEU A 98 22.99 7.71 -8.26
N GLY A 99 21.69 8.00 -8.17
CA GLY A 99 20.66 7.16 -8.78
C GLY A 99 20.42 5.83 -8.09
N ARG A 100 21.00 5.61 -6.89
CA ARG A 100 20.76 4.41 -6.08
C ARG A 100 19.79 4.73 -4.96
N CYS A 101 18.60 4.14 -5.03
CA CYS A 101 17.58 4.30 -4.00
C CYS A 101 17.85 3.36 -2.81
N LYS A 102 17.89 3.92 -1.61
CA LYS A 102 17.95 3.19 -0.33
C LYS A 102 16.67 3.44 0.44
N TYR A 103 16.09 2.36 0.94
CA TYR A 103 14.83 2.40 1.66
C TYR A 103 14.98 1.80 3.05
N ARG A 104 14.31 2.39 4.03
CA ARG A 104 14.03 1.78 5.33
C ARG A 104 12.76 0.96 5.21
N THR A 105 12.82 -0.29 5.65
CA THR A 105 11.66 -1.17 5.78
C THR A 105 11.08 -1.07 7.19
N THR A 106 9.78 -0.86 7.30
CA THR A 106 9.01 -0.98 8.54
C THR A 106 7.86 -1.96 8.33
N VAL A 107 7.84 -3.05 9.09
CA VAL A 107 6.73 -4.03 9.07
C VAL A 107 5.80 -3.72 10.23
N LEU A 108 4.51 -3.60 9.97
CA LEU A 108 3.51 -3.31 10.99
C LEU A 108 2.14 -3.89 10.62
N ARG A 109 1.27 -3.96 11.62
CA ARG A 109 -0.14 -4.34 11.46
C ARG A 109 -1.02 -3.12 11.71
N SER A 110 -1.58 -2.54 10.66
CA SER A 110 -2.27 -1.24 10.73
C SER A 110 -3.56 -1.20 9.91
N GLY A 111 -4.46 -0.29 10.28
CA GLY A 111 -5.58 0.08 9.42
C GLY A 111 -5.09 0.86 8.19
N ILE A 112 -5.83 0.73 7.09
CA ILE A 112 -5.54 1.46 5.86
C ILE A 112 -6.60 2.53 5.62
N ARG A 113 -6.16 3.62 5.00
CA ARG A 113 -7.03 4.67 4.49
C ARG A 113 -6.85 4.74 2.98
N SER A 114 -7.94 4.59 2.24
CA SER A 114 -7.91 4.52 0.78
C SER A 114 -8.83 5.56 0.16
N VAL A 115 -8.50 6.00 -1.04
CA VAL A 115 -9.37 6.82 -1.89
C VAL A 115 -10.03 5.90 -2.92
N CYS A 116 -11.35 5.89 -2.95
CA CYS A 116 -12.16 5.02 -3.81
C CYS A 116 -12.81 5.85 -4.92
N LEU A 117 -12.27 5.78 -6.14
CA LEU A 117 -12.78 6.51 -7.30
C LEU A 117 -13.75 5.62 -8.11
N GLY A 118 -14.91 6.16 -8.50
CA GLY A 118 -15.92 5.43 -9.28
C GLY A 118 -16.87 4.61 -8.38
N GLY A 119 -17.50 5.29 -7.43
CA GLY A 119 -18.37 4.70 -6.42
C GLY A 119 -19.33 3.64 -6.96
N TRP A 120 -19.24 2.44 -6.38
CA TRP A 120 -20.37 1.54 -6.29
C TRP A 120 -20.71 1.42 -4.81
N GLY A 121 -21.76 2.15 -4.43
CA GLY A 121 -22.61 1.90 -3.28
C GLY A 121 -24.03 1.83 -3.79
#